data_AF-A0A3S1FSR1-F1
#
_entry.id   AF-A0A3S1FSR1-F1
#
_cell.length_a   1.000
_cell.length_b   1.000
_cell.length_c   1.000
_cell.angle_alpha   90.00
_cell.angle_beta   90.00
_cell.angle_gamma   90.00
#
_symmetry.space_group_name_H-M   'P 1'
#
loop_
_entity.id
_entity.type
_entity.pdbx_description
1 polymer ?
#
loop_
_entity_poly.entity_id
_entity_poly.type
_entity_poly.pdbx_seq_one_letter_code
_entity_poly.pdbx_strand_id
1 'polypeptide(L)' 'MTADAFLLYGTRAVEADPVRLRAGALTADFANGNLRTIRHGGIEVLRAIAYIVRDRDWGTYEPALTDLVID' A
#
# COMPACT_ATOMS: atom_id res chain seq x y z
N MET A 1 5.15 -15.40 34.17
CA MET A 1 4.31 -15.65 32.98
C MET A 1 4.72 -14.63 31.95
N THR A 2 5.39 -15.03 30.87
CA THR A 2 5.70 -14.12 29.75
C THR A 2 4.40 -13.82 29.01
N ALA A 3 4.03 -12.55 28.91
CA ALA A 3 2.87 -12.13 28.15
C ALA A 3 3.04 -12.53 26.67
N ASP A 4 1.94 -12.92 26.03
CA ASP A 4 1.93 -13.24 24.60
C ASP A 4 2.32 -12.00 23.78
N ALA A 5 3.43 -12.13 23.07
CA ALA A 5 3.95 -11.20 22.09
C ALA A 5 2.87 -10.58 21.19
N PHE A 6 1.96 -11.42 20.68
CA PHE A 6 0.92 -10.99 19.76
C PHE A 6 -0.06 -10.00 20.41
N LEU A 7 -0.33 -10.12 21.71
CA LEU A 7 -1.19 -9.20 22.44
C LEU A 7 -0.54 -7.82 22.65
N LEU A 8 0.79 -7.75 22.61
CA LEU A 8 1.55 -6.53 22.85
C LEU A 8 1.80 -5.73 21.56
N TYR A 9 2.06 -6.41 20.44
CA TYR A 9 2.47 -5.77 19.19
C TYR A 9 1.88 -6.39 17.91
N GLY A 10 1.00 -7.37 18.03
CA GLY A 10 0.29 -7.95 16.88
C GLY A 10 -0.90 -7.11 16.44
N THR A 11 -1.29 -7.27 15.18
CA THR A 11 -2.57 -6.78 14.66
C THR A 11 -3.30 -7.91 13.96
N ARG A 12 -4.64 -7.89 14.04
CA ARG A 12 -5.52 -8.74 13.23
C ARG A 12 -5.88 -8.08 11.90
N ALA A 13 -5.45 -6.85 11.67
CA ALA A 13 -5.65 -6.17 10.40
C ALA A 13 -4.94 -6.96 9.30
N VAL A 14 -5.70 -7.29 8.26
CA VAL A 14 -5.19 -7.97 7.07
C VAL A 14 -5.00 -6.90 6.00
N GLU A 15 -3.86 -6.95 5.29
CA GLU A 15 -3.64 -6.05 4.15
C GLU A 15 -4.68 -6.32 3.05
N ALA A 16 -5.15 -5.25 2.40
CA ALA A 16 -6.03 -5.41 1.26
C ALA A 16 -5.26 -6.05 0.10
N ASP A 17 -5.95 -6.93 -0.65
CA ASP A 17 -5.37 -7.54 -1.84
C ASP A 17 -4.99 -6.44 -2.86
N PRO A 18 -3.74 -6.42 -3.34
CA PRO A 18 -3.29 -5.39 -4.28
C PRO A 18 -3.95 -5.57 -5.66
N VAL A 19 -4.35 -4.46 -6.26
CA VAL A 19 -4.78 -4.40 -7.66
C VAL A 19 -3.56 -4.12 -8.54
N ARG A 20 -3.19 -5.06 -9.40
CA ARG A 20 -2.04 -4.88 -10.30
C ARG A 20 -2.41 -4.09 -11.55
N LEU A 21 -1.70 -3.00 -11.77
CA LEU A 21 -1.74 -2.18 -12.97
C LEU A 21 -0.58 -2.54 -13.91
N ARG A 22 -0.78 -2.46 -15.22
CA ARG A 22 0.25 -2.72 -16.23
C ARG A 22 0.15 -1.74 -17.40
N ALA A 23 1.30 -1.18 -17.79
CA ALA A 23 1.47 -0.36 -18.97
C ALA A 23 2.77 -0.77 -19.69
N GLY A 24 2.67 -1.66 -20.66
CA GLY A 24 3.83 -2.23 -21.35
C GLY A 24 4.76 -3.00 -20.39
N ALA A 25 6.01 -2.55 -20.28
CA ALA A 25 7.02 -3.11 -19.38
C ALA A 25 6.86 -2.62 -17.92
N LEU A 26 6.07 -1.56 -17.69
CA LEU A 26 5.81 -1.03 -16.35
C LEU A 26 4.66 -1.81 -15.69
N THR A 27 4.85 -2.20 -14.44
CA THR A 27 3.78 -2.70 -13.57
C THR A 27 3.79 -1.98 -12.23
N ALA A 28 2.64 -1.81 -11.62
CA ALA A 28 2.50 -1.25 -10.28
C ALA A 28 1.42 -1.97 -9.49
N ASP A 29 1.62 -2.13 -8.19
CA ASP A 29 0.61 -2.68 -7.28
C ASP A 29 -0.12 -1.53 -6.58
N PHE A 30 -1.43 -1.42 -6.76
CA PHE A 30 -2.29 -0.43 -6.10
C PHE A 30 -2.93 -1.04 -4.85
N ALA A 31 -2.62 -0.53 -3.66
CA ALA A 31 -3.09 -1.06 -2.40
C ALA A 31 -3.17 0.03 -1.32
N ASN A 32 -4.21 -0.06 -0.48
CA ASN A 32 -4.48 0.87 0.63
C ASN A 32 -4.44 2.34 0.19
N GLY A 33 -5.00 2.64 -0.98
CA GLY A 33 -5.03 3.99 -1.53
C GLY A 33 -3.67 4.52 -1.96
N ASN A 34 -2.69 3.67 -2.29
CA ASN A 34 -1.34 4.07 -2.68
C ASN A 34 -0.81 3.20 -3.82
N LEU A 35 0.16 3.71 -4.57
CA LEU A 35 1.00 2.86 -5.42
C LEU A 35 2.14 2.29 -4.57
N ARG A 36 2.30 0.98 -4.64
CA ARG A 36 3.31 0.22 -3.89
C ARG A 36 4.41 -0.20 -4.86
N THR A 37 4.54 -1.50 -5.13
CA THR A 37 5.70 -1.99 -5.86
C THR A 37 5.61 -1.67 -7.35
N ILE A 38 6.43 -0.72 -7.79
CA ILE A 38 6.53 -0.30 -9.19
C ILE A 38 7.75 -0.96 -9.83
N ARG A 39 7.51 -1.70 -10.90
CA ARG A 39 8.53 -2.49 -11.61
C ARG A 39 8.59 -2.10 -13.07
N HIS A 40 9.80 -2.13 -13.63
CA HIS A 40 10.01 -2.03 -15.07
C HIS A 40 10.73 -3.30 -15.55
N GLY A 41 10.13 -4.04 -16.48
CA GLY A 41 10.68 -5.31 -16.95
C GLY A 41 10.81 -6.36 -15.84
N GLY A 42 9.95 -6.28 -14.80
CA GLY A 42 9.98 -7.18 -13.64
C GLY A 42 10.96 -6.77 -12.52
N ILE A 43 11.83 -5.79 -12.75
CA ILE A 43 12.74 -5.25 -11.74
C ILE A 43 12.04 -4.14 -10.98
N GLU A 44 12.03 -4.20 -9.65
CA GLU A 44 11.52 -3.11 -8.80
C GLU A 44 12.40 -1.87 -8.97
N VAL A 45 11.78 -0.79 -9.45
CA VAL A 45 12.45 0.50 -9.69
C VAL A 45 12.02 1.57 -8.69
N LEU A 46 10.84 1.41 -8.08
CA LEU A 46 10.33 2.28 -7.04
C LEU A 46 9.43 1.49 -6.08
N ARG A 47 9.65 1.64 -4.78
CA ARG A 47 8.97 0.87 -3.74
C ARG A 47 7.55 1.35 -3.44
N ALA A 48 7.32 2.67 -3.51
CA ALA A 48 6.00 3.26 -3.27
C ALA A 48 5.93 4.72 -3.74
N ILE A 49 4.72 5.15 -4.10
CA ILE A 49 4.30 6.55 -4.12
C ILE A 49 3.13 6.67 -3.16
N ALA A 50 3.33 7.40 -2.07
CA ALA A 50 2.36 7.50 -0.99
C ALA A 50 1.58 8.82 -1.03
N TYR A 51 0.25 8.76 -0.92
CA TYR A 51 -0.65 9.90 -0.76
C TYR A 51 -0.98 10.06 0.73
N ILE A 52 -0.01 10.58 1.48
CA ILE A 52 -0.05 10.55 2.94
C ILE A 52 -1.07 11.56 3.47
N VAL A 53 -2.13 11.05 4.08
CA VAL A 53 -3.02 11.82 4.96
C VAL A 53 -2.87 11.29 6.37
N ARG A 54 -2.43 12.14 7.30
CA ARG A 54 -2.18 11.75 8.69
C ARG A 54 -3.27 12.25 9.62
N ASP A 55 -3.59 11.45 10.64
CA ASP A 55 -4.31 11.93 11.81
C ASP A 55 -3.35 12.64 12.79
N ARG A 56 -3.92 13.13 13.90
CA ARG A 56 -3.18 13.84 14.95
C ARG A 56 -2.17 12.97 15.70
N ASP A 57 -2.34 11.64 15.65
CA ASP A 57 -1.59 10.63 16.37
C ASP A 57 -0.60 9.90 15.43
N TRP A 58 -0.27 10.52 14.28
CA TRP A 58 0.60 9.97 13.23
C TRP A 58 0.08 8.71 12.53
N GLY A 59 -1.19 8.33 12.68
CA GLY A 59 -1.83 7.29 11.87
C GLY A 59 -1.93 7.73 10.41
N THR A 60 -1.85 6.79 9.46
CA THR A 60 -2.05 7.05 8.02
C THR A 60 -3.42 6.52 7.62
N TYR A 61 -4.26 7.37 7.05
CA TYR A 61 -5.54 6.91 6.50
C TYR A 61 -5.31 6.07 5.23
N GLU A 62 -6.23 5.13 4.99
CA GLU A 62 -6.28 4.32 3.78
C GLU A 62 -7.44 4.81 2.91
N PRO A 63 -7.27 5.91 2.15
CA PRO A 63 -8.37 6.50 1.39
C PRO A 63 -8.78 5.60 0.24
N ALA A 64 -10.08 5.51 -0.01
CA ALA A 64 -10.60 5.01 -1.27
C ALA A 64 -10.33 6.06 -2.36
N LEU A 65 -9.57 5.70 -3.40
CA LEU A 65 -9.40 6.57 -4.56
C LEU A 65 -10.52 6.32 -5.57
N THR A 66 -11.11 7.40 -6.06
CA THR A 66 -12.12 7.40 -7.14
C THR A 66 -11.64 8.23 -8.31
N ASP A 67 -12.33 8.13 -9.45
CA ASP A 67 -12.13 9.01 -10.61
C ASP A 67 -10.69 9.02 -11.15
N LEU A 68 -10.03 7.85 -11.10
CA LEU A 68 -8.72 7.64 -11.69
C LEU A 68 -8.85 7.58 -13.22
N VAL A 69 -8.23 8.53 -13.91
CA VAL A 69 -8.25 8.65 -15.38
C VAL A 69 -6.83 8.48 -15.94
N ILE A 70 -6.73 7.85 -17.11
CA ILE A 70 -5.50 7.77 -17.92
C ILE A 70 -5.85 8.34 -19.30
N ASP A 71 -5.15 9.39 -19.72
CA ASP A 71 -5.30 10.03 -21.05
C ASP A 71 -4.28 9.50 -22.07
#